data_AF-A0A8J7ENI6-F1
#
_entry.id   AF-A0A8J7ENI6-F1
#
_cell.length_a   1.000
_cell.length_b   1.000
_cell.length_c   1.000
_cell.angle_alpha   90.00
_cell.angle_beta   90.00
_cell.angle_gamma   90.00
#
_symmetry.space_group_name_H-M   'P 1'
#
loop_
_entity.id
_entity.type
_entity.pdbx_description
1 polymer ?
#
loop_
_entity_poly.entity_id
_entity_poly.type
_entity_poly.pdbx_seq_one_letter_code
_entity_poly.pdbx_strand_id
1 'polypeptide(L)' 'MEPTITLNAQALKALIKESVREVMREEWLKFFELLTPYVDDEEQADIEASFSPSDYEDKDFIDVTGWFGDESQTQ' A
#
# COMPACT_ATOMS: atom_id res chain seq x y z
N MET A 1 36.68 11.33 18.22
CA MET A 1 35.61 11.26 19.24
C MET A 1 34.33 11.01 18.49
N GLU A 2 33.77 9.81 18.59
CA GLU A 2 32.48 9.52 17.96
C GLU A 2 31.40 10.37 18.66
N PRO A 3 30.54 11.07 17.92
CA PRO A 3 29.48 11.85 18.55
C PRO A 3 28.54 10.88 19.26
N THR A 4 28.55 10.91 20.59
CA THR A 4 27.57 10.19 21.39
C THR A 4 26.22 10.88 21.17
N ILE A 5 25.46 10.40 20.19
CA ILE A 5 24.12 10.90 19.94
C ILE A 5 23.27 10.51 21.16
N THR A 6 23.00 11.45 22.05
CA THR A 6 21.98 11.30 23.10
C THR A 6 20.62 11.37 22.43
N LEU A 7 20.25 10.29 21.72
CA LEU A 7 18.94 10.13 21.11
C LEU A 7 17.89 10.11 22.21
N ASN A 8 17.18 11.23 22.36
CA ASN A 8 15.94 11.26 23.11
C ASN A 8 15.04 10.12 22.60
N ALA A 9 14.47 9.32 23.49
CA ALA A 9 13.61 8.19 23.15
C ALA A 9 12.48 8.57 22.18
N GLN A 10 11.97 9.81 22.24
CA GLN A 10 10.99 10.32 21.28
C GLN A 10 11.56 10.52 19.88
N ALA A 11 12.80 11.04 19.77
CA ALA A 11 13.48 11.21 18.49
C ALA A 11 13.80 9.86 17.84
N LEU A 12 14.23 8.87 18.65
CA LEU A 12 14.45 7.51 18.17
C LEU A 12 13.15 6.85 17.67
N LYS A 13 12.05 7.01 18.43
CA LYS A 13 10.74 6.51 18.01
C LYS A 13 10.26 7.14 16.71
N ALA A 14 10.46 8.46 16.54
CA ALA A 14 10.10 9.16 15.31
C ALA A 14 10.91 8.65 14.11
N LEU A 15 12.23 8.49 14.30
CA LEU A 15 13.12 7.96 13.27
C LEU A 15 12.70 6.55 12.85
N ILE A 16 12.48 5.64 13.82
CA ILE A 16 12.03 4.27 13.53
C ILE A 16 10.69 4.29 12.78
N LYS A 17 9.75 5.14 13.21
CA LYS A 17 8.43 5.23 12.57
C LYS A 17 8.54 5.68 11.11
N GLU A 18 9.42 6.63 10.80
CA GLU A 18 9.62 7.08 9.42
C GLU A 18 10.30 6.02 8.58
N SER A 19 11.37 5.40 9.08
CA SER A 19 12.06 4.32 8.37
C SER A 19 11.14 3.13 8.09
N VAL A 20 10.28 2.74 9.04
CA VAL A 20 9.30 1.67 8.81
C VAL A 20 8.24 2.10 7.81
N ARG A 21 7.76 3.35 7.87
CA ARG A 21 6.78 3.88 6.90
C ARG A 21 7.32 3.86 5.48
N GLU A 22 8.57 4.28 5.29
CA GLU A 22 9.26 4.27 4.00
C GLU A 22 9.37 2.85 3.43
N VAL A 23 9.90 1.90 4.21
CA VAL A 23 9.99 0.50 3.80
C VAL A 23 8.61 -0.09 3.48
N MET A 24 7.61 0.17 4.33
CA MET A 24 6.26 -0.32 4.08
C MET A 24 5.68 0.26 2.79
N ARG A 25 5.95 1.52 2.42
CA ARG A 25 5.49 2.10 1.15
C ARG A 25 6.10 1.38 -0.06
N GLU A 26 7.39 1.10 -0.02
CA GLU A 26 8.08 0.44 -1.13
C GLU A 26 7.68 -1.03 -1.29
N GLU A 27 7.53 -1.73 -0.17
CA GLU A 27 7.29 -3.17 -0.18
C GLU A 27 5.82 -3.55 -0.32
N TRP A 28 4.87 -2.62 -0.09
CA TRP A 28 3.45 -2.93 -0.18
C TRP A 28 3.02 -3.40 -1.57
N LEU A 29 3.52 -2.75 -2.62
CA LEU A 29 3.21 -3.13 -4.00
C LEU A 29 3.76 -4.51 -4.34
N LYS A 30 5.02 -4.77 -3.96
CA LYS A 30 5.68 -6.07 -4.16
C LYS A 30 4.96 -7.19 -3.42
N PHE A 31 4.45 -6.88 -2.22
CA PHE A 31 3.66 -7.82 -1.44
C PHE A 31 2.33 -8.15 -2.12
N PHE A 32 1.63 -7.15 -2.68
CA PHE A 32 0.42 -7.41 -3.46
C PHE A 32 0.70 -8.18 -4.74
N GLU A 33 1.79 -7.86 -5.45
CA GLU A 33 2.21 -8.60 -6.64
C GLU A 33 2.50 -10.07 -6.30
N LEU A 34 3.18 -10.32 -5.18
CA LEU A 34 3.45 -11.68 -4.68
C LEU A 34 2.18 -12.46 -4.35
N LEU A 35 1.14 -11.79 -3.84
CA LEU A 35 -0.12 -12.42 -3.45
C LEU A 35 -1.11 -12.57 -4.60
N THR A 36 -0.94 -11.80 -5.67
CA THR A 36 -1.81 -11.87 -6.85
C THR A 36 -1.50 -13.16 -7.60
N PRO A 37 -2.47 -14.08 -7.76
CA PRO A 37 -2.25 -15.28 -8.55
C PRO A 37 -1.97 -14.90 -10.01
N TYR A 38 -1.12 -15.67 -10.67
CA TYR A 38 -0.93 -15.54 -12.11
C TYR A 38 -2.23 -15.94 -12.83
N VAL A 39 -2.59 -15.15 -13.83
CA VAL A 39 -3.73 -15.35 -14.72
C VAL A 39 -3.19 -15.24 -16.15
N ASP A 40 -3.50 -16.22 -17.00
CA ASP A 40 -3.14 -16.18 -18.42
C ASP A 40 -4.17 -15.43 -19.27
N ASP A 41 -3.86 -15.19 -20.55
CA ASP A 41 -4.71 -14.40 -21.44
C ASP A 41 -6.09 -15.05 -21.69
N GLU A 42 -6.19 -16.38 -21.67
CA GLU A 42 -7.44 -17.11 -21.86
C GLU A 42 -8.32 -17.00 -20.61
N GLU A 43 -7.73 -17.23 -19.43
CA GLU A 43 -8.39 -17.08 -18.14
C GLU A 43 -8.86 -15.63 -17.91
N GLN A 44 -8.04 -14.64 -18.26
CA GLN A 44 -8.42 -13.23 -18.16
C GLN A 44 -9.61 -12.90 -19.06
N ALA A 45 -9.64 -13.43 -20.30
CA ALA A 45 -10.76 -13.23 -21.21
C ALA A 45 -12.06 -13.87 -20.68
N ASP A 46 -11.98 -15.05 -20.07
CA ASP A 46 -13.12 -15.73 -19.46
C ASP A 46 -13.66 -14.97 -18.23
N ILE A 47 -12.77 -14.38 -17.42
CA ILE A 47 -13.14 -13.53 -16.28
C ILE A 47 -13.90 -12.30 -16.79
N GLU A 48 -13.38 -11.61 -17.79
CA GLU A 48 -14.00 -10.40 -18.37
C GLU A 48 -15.34 -10.69 -19.06
N ALA A 49 -15.49 -11.88 -19.66
CA ALA A 49 -16.75 -12.33 -20.23
C ALA A 49 -17.81 -12.68 -19.17
N SER A 50 -17.38 -13.11 -17.98
CA SER A 50 -18.25 -13.58 -16.90
C SER A 50 -18.62 -12.49 -15.90
N PHE A 51 -17.77 -11.47 -15.74
CA PHE A 51 -17.93 -10.42 -14.74
C PHE A 51 -17.72 -9.05 -15.36
N SER A 52 -18.74 -8.18 -15.26
CA SER A 52 -18.58 -6.76 -15.59
C SER A 52 -18.72 -5.90 -14.34
N PRO A 53 -17.85 -4.88 -14.15
CA PRO A 53 -18.05 -3.90 -13.08
C PRO A 53 -19.42 -3.21 -13.13
N SER A 54 -20.05 -3.11 -14.31
CA SER A 54 -21.40 -2.55 -14.45
C SER A 54 -22.51 -3.40 -13.85
N ASP A 55 -22.22 -4.66 -13.49
CA ASP A 55 -23.21 -5.58 -12.90
C ASP A 55 -23.40 -5.35 -11.40
N TYR A 56 -22.61 -4.46 -10.78
CA TYR A 56 -22.60 -4.17 -9.36
C TYR A 56 -22.94 -2.71 -9.09
N GLU A 57 -23.59 -2.42 -7.95
CA GLU A 57 -23.90 -1.05 -7.56
C GLU A 57 -22.67 -0.38 -6.94
N ASP A 58 -22.53 0.94 -7.08
CA ASP A 58 -21.38 1.69 -6.53
C ASP A 58 -21.17 1.48 -5.02
N LYS A 59 -22.26 1.22 -4.28
CA LYS A 59 -22.22 0.93 -2.83
C LYS A 59 -21.54 -0.40 -2.48
N ASP A 60 -21.40 -1.30 -3.45
CA ASP A 60 -20.79 -2.62 -3.28
C ASP A 60 -19.26 -2.56 -3.43
N PHE A 61 -18.75 -1.46 -4.00
CA PHE A 61 -17.32 -1.20 -4.09
C PHE A 61 -16.80 -0.51 -2.83
N ILE A 62 -15.60 -0.93 -2.39
CA ILE A 62 -14.88 -0.30 -1.30
C ILE A 62 -13.94 0.74 -1.90
N ASP A 63 -14.12 2.01 -1.54
CA ASP A 63 -13.17 3.05 -1.88
C ASP A 63 -11.89 2.90 -1.06
N VAL A 64 -10.85 2.39 -1.71
CA VAL A 64 -9.51 2.23 -1.12
C VAL A 64 -8.65 3.49 -1.25
N THR A 65 -9.11 4.56 -1.93
CA THR A 65 -8.31 5.79 -2.11
C THR A 65 -8.00 6.46 -0.77
N GLY A 66 -8.90 6.34 0.21
CA GLY A 66 -8.67 6.80 1.58
C GLY A 66 -7.52 6.06 2.32
N TRP A 67 -7.11 4.89 1.84
CA TRP A 67 -5.99 4.14 2.44
C TRP A 67 -4.63 4.77 2.10
N PHE A 68 -4.58 5.54 1.02
CA PHE A 68 -3.38 6.23 0.57
C PHE A 68 -3.25 7.65 1.14
N GLY A 69 -4.22 8.10 1.96
CA GLY A 69 -4.19 9.30 2.83
C GLY A 69 -3.43 10.51 2.29
N ASP A 70 -4.17 11.52 1.81
CA ASP A 70 -3.74 12.86 1.38
C ASP A 70 -2.26 13.21 1.70
N GLU A 71 -1.40 13.07 0.68
CA GLU A 71 0.03 13.38 0.75
C GLU A 71 0.33 14.86 1.10
N SER A 72 -0.69 15.72 1.19
CA SER A 72 -0.54 17.17 1.44
C SER A 72 -0.42 17.60 2.91
N GLN A 73 -0.63 16.71 3.89
CA GLN A 73 -0.70 17.10 5.33
C GLN A 73 0.54 16.77 6.17
N THR A 74 1.64 16.36 5.55
CA THR A 74 2.93 16.15 6.25
C THR A 74 4.07 16.90 5.55
N GLN A 75 4.02 18.23 5.63
CA GLN A 75 5.20 19.11 5.54
C GLN A 75 5.46 19.77 6.89
#